data_AF-L8X9E2-F1
#
_entry.id   AF-L8X9E2-F1
#
_cell.length_a   1.000
_cell.length_b   1.000
_cell.length_c   1.000
_cell.angle_alpha   90.00
_cell.angle_beta   90.00
_cell.angle_gamma   90.00
#
_symmetry.space_group_name_H-M   'P 1'
#
loop_
_entity.id
_entity.type
_entity.pdbx_description
1 polymer ?
#
loop_
_entity_poly.entity_id
_entity_poly.type
_entity_poly.pdbx_seq_one_letter_code
_entity_poly.pdbx_strand_id
1 'polypeptide(L)'
;MMWLWRWRQISWSPHPFAPFATSPSGVMGEYIKHVPSMQDIPTSLSGIYIVGSSSSGKTTLCKALAIRLHLPSNQHVSEVARTVMRNTNFTRDHVDRLDMQRAILNAQIATENGLRVRNLETATHFCANNSFLLCDRSAIDPLVYASLSTTEATGAEILAECDELYGILPIYRRAIFVLLHPIAEWIEDDGVRSLADPSSYPQTYKHYMDRFGIKYYEIDGSMKDLESRVNAVLEWVRVVHPESI
;
A
#
# COMPACT_ATOMS: atom_id res chain seq x y z
N MET A 1 33.14 -9.44 -18.55
CA MET A 1 32.27 -9.35 -19.73
C MET A 1 31.03 -8.56 -19.30
N MET A 2 31.03 -7.25 -19.60
CA MET A 2 29.98 -6.29 -19.24
C MET A 2 28.76 -6.48 -20.14
N TRP A 3 27.56 -6.57 -19.55
CA TRP A 3 26.32 -6.35 -20.27
C TRP A 3 25.61 -5.13 -19.67
N LEU A 4 25.62 -4.03 -20.43
CA LEU A 4 24.79 -2.86 -20.18
C LEU A 4 23.32 -3.20 -20.42
N TRP A 5 22.45 -2.95 -19.45
CA TRP A 5 21.00 -2.94 -19.67
C TRP A 5 20.49 -1.50 -19.68
N ARG A 6 20.04 -1.08 -20.86
CA ARG A 6 19.49 0.23 -21.21
C ARG A 6 17.97 0.15 -21.11
N TRP A 7 17.35 0.67 -20.06
CA TRP A 7 15.90 0.85 -20.01
C TRP A 7 15.51 2.11 -20.80
N ARG A 8 14.60 1.95 -21.76
CA ARG A 8 14.05 3.06 -22.56
C ARG A 8 13.33 4.05 -21.64
N GLN A 9 13.75 5.31 -21.70
CA GLN A 9 12.94 6.44 -21.24
C GLN A 9 11.70 6.54 -22.14
N ILE A 10 10.51 6.53 -21.55
CA ILE A 10 9.29 6.96 -22.22
C ILE A 10 9.24 8.48 -22.06
N SER A 11 9.70 9.22 -23.08
CA SER A 11 9.49 10.66 -23.20
C SER A 11 8.07 10.93 -23.68
N TRP A 12 7.27 11.65 -22.90
CA TRP A 12 6.00 12.21 -23.36
C TRP A 12 6.21 13.66 -23.78
N SER A 13 5.96 13.95 -25.06
CA SER A 13 5.85 15.30 -25.60
C SER A 13 4.42 15.81 -25.41
N PRO A 14 4.21 17.11 -25.08
CA PRO A 14 2.88 17.68 -24.95
C PRO A 14 2.39 18.15 -26.33
N HIS A 15 1.20 17.69 -26.75
CA HIS A 15 0.49 18.32 -27.86
C HIS A 15 -0.94 18.69 -27.45
N PRO A 16 -1.47 19.78 -28.04
CA PRO A 16 -2.47 20.63 -27.42
C PRO A 16 -3.91 20.14 -27.66
N PHE A 17 -4.77 20.55 -26.73
CA PHE A 17 -6.22 20.44 -26.77
C PHE A 17 -6.81 20.93 -28.10
N ALA A 18 -7.73 20.14 -28.67
CA ALA A 18 -8.70 20.58 -29.67
C ALA A 18 -10.12 20.48 -29.07
N PRO A 19 -11.04 21.41 -29.41
CA PRO A 19 -12.26 21.64 -28.64
C PRO A 19 -13.46 20.77 -29.06
N PHE A 20 -14.42 20.73 -28.14
CA PHE A 20 -15.71 20.03 -28.13
C PHE A 20 -16.51 20.08 -29.44
N ALA A 21 -17.12 18.94 -29.77
CA ALA A 21 -18.32 18.84 -30.61
C ALA A 21 -19.48 18.28 -29.78
N THR A 22 -20.65 18.85 -30.06
CA THR A 22 -21.91 18.83 -29.32
C THR A 22 -22.65 17.49 -29.27
N SER A 23 -23.44 17.32 -28.20
CA SER A 23 -24.39 16.22 -27.92
C SER A 23 -25.42 15.96 -29.04
N PRO A 24 -26.12 14.81 -29.00
CA PRO A 24 -27.47 14.88 -28.44
C PRO A 24 -27.89 13.69 -27.54
N SER A 25 -28.55 14.05 -26.44
CA SER A 25 -29.69 13.38 -25.77
C SER A 25 -29.78 11.85 -25.76
N GLY A 26 -29.62 11.27 -24.56
CA GLY A 26 -30.10 9.93 -24.22
C GLY A 26 -30.14 9.77 -22.70
N VAL A 27 -31.34 9.56 -22.16
CA VAL A 27 -31.67 9.51 -20.74
C VAL A 27 -31.03 8.30 -20.04
N MET A 28 -30.22 8.57 -19.01
CA MET A 28 -29.88 7.72 -17.84
C MET A 28 -29.38 8.74 -16.78
N GLY A 29 -30.17 9.13 -15.80
CA GLY A 29 -30.60 8.24 -14.71
C GLY A 29 -29.49 8.21 -13.67
N GLU A 30 -29.58 9.12 -12.71
CA GLU A 30 -28.67 9.40 -11.60
C GLU A 30 -27.90 8.18 -11.04
N TYR A 31 -26.58 8.21 -11.13
CA TYR A 31 -25.67 7.54 -10.19
C TYR A 31 -24.42 8.40 -10.00
N ILE A 32 -24.59 9.63 -9.51
CA ILE A 32 -23.47 10.36 -8.91
C ILE A 32 -23.22 9.69 -7.56
N LYS A 33 -22.41 8.62 -7.54
CA LYS A 33 -21.88 8.06 -6.29
C LYS A 33 -21.14 9.18 -5.58
N HIS A 34 -21.67 9.61 -4.44
CA HIS A 34 -21.13 10.69 -3.61
C HIS A 34 -19.67 10.38 -3.28
N VAL A 35 -18.73 11.06 -3.94
CA VAL A 35 -17.30 10.94 -3.63
C VAL A 35 -17.12 11.42 -2.19
N PRO A 36 -16.49 10.62 -1.30
CA PRO A 36 -16.19 11.08 0.04
C PRO A 36 -15.34 12.33 0.00
N SER A 37 -15.85 13.39 0.63
CA SER A 37 -14.99 14.53 0.94
C SER A 37 -14.03 14.11 2.05
N MET A 38 -12.85 14.76 2.17
CA MET A 38 -11.96 14.49 3.30
C MET A 38 -12.63 14.69 4.68
N GLN A 39 -13.77 15.40 4.74
CA GLN A 39 -14.55 15.62 5.96
C GLN A 39 -15.27 14.35 6.44
N ASP A 40 -15.38 13.33 5.60
CA ASP A 40 -16.05 12.05 5.94
C ASP A 40 -15.08 11.03 6.56
N ILE A 41 -13.78 11.35 6.68
CA ILE A 41 -12.75 10.43 7.17
C ILE A 41 -12.63 10.57 8.70
N PRO A 42 -12.73 9.47 9.46
CA PRO A 42 -12.70 9.50 10.93
C PRO A 42 -11.42 10.13 11.49
N THR A 43 -11.59 10.96 12.53
CA THR A 43 -10.45 11.68 13.11
C THR A 43 -9.40 10.78 13.77
N SER A 44 -9.79 9.56 14.12
CA SER A 44 -8.92 8.56 14.72
C SER A 44 -8.08 7.75 13.73
N LEU A 45 -8.33 7.87 12.42
CA LEU A 45 -7.64 7.05 11.41
C LEU A 45 -6.16 7.45 11.29
N SER A 46 -5.27 6.50 11.53
CA SER A 46 -3.83 6.75 11.43
C SER A 46 -3.27 6.52 10.02
N GLY A 47 -3.91 5.66 9.22
CA GLY A 47 -3.50 5.38 7.85
C GLY A 47 -4.35 4.32 7.14
N ILE A 48 -4.15 4.23 5.83
CA ILE A 48 -4.68 3.20 4.94
C ILE A 48 -3.47 2.48 4.34
N TYR A 49 -3.38 1.17 4.51
CA TYR A 49 -2.26 0.36 4.07
C TYR A 49 -2.74 -0.66 3.05
N ILE A 50 -2.22 -0.57 1.83
CA ILE A 50 -2.53 -1.52 0.76
C ILE A 50 -1.45 -2.60 0.74
N VAL A 51 -1.81 -3.82 1.14
CA VAL A 51 -0.89 -4.95 1.33
C VAL A 51 -1.30 -6.16 0.47
N GLY A 52 -0.41 -7.14 0.35
CA GLY A 52 -0.67 -8.36 -0.43
C GLY A 52 0.53 -8.83 -1.24
N SER A 53 0.35 -9.96 -1.93
CA SER A 53 1.36 -10.57 -2.80
C SER A 53 1.80 -9.61 -3.91
N SER A 54 2.95 -9.86 -4.54
CA SER A 54 3.35 -9.12 -5.75
C SER A 54 2.29 -9.23 -6.85
N SER A 55 2.26 -8.23 -7.74
CA SER A 55 1.36 -8.20 -8.91
C SER A 55 -0.16 -8.22 -8.63
N SER A 56 -0.61 -8.02 -7.38
CA SER A 56 -2.05 -7.90 -7.03
C SER A 56 -2.69 -6.52 -7.32
N GLY A 57 -1.97 -5.61 -7.98
CA GLY A 57 -2.46 -4.26 -8.32
C GLY A 57 -2.35 -3.21 -7.21
N LYS A 58 -1.57 -3.46 -6.14
CA LYS A 58 -1.41 -2.54 -4.98
C LYS A 58 -1.04 -1.12 -5.36
N THR A 59 0.07 -0.93 -6.09
CA THR A 59 0.52 0.40 -6.52
C THR A 59 -0.52 1.12 -7.38
N THR A 60 -1.25 0.38 -8.22
CA THR A 60 -2.32 0.95 -9.06
C THR A 60 -3.48 1.43 -8.21
N LEU A 61 -3.95 0.61 -7.27
CA LEU A 61 -5.01 0.97 -6.33
C LEU A 61 -4.61 2.14 -5.43
N CYS A 62 -3.38 2.11 -4.89
CA CYS A 62 -2.85 3.16 -4.03
C CYS A 62 -2.79 4.51 -4.76
N LYS A 63 -2.30 4.54 -6.01
CA LYS A 63 -2.32 5.75 -6.84
C LYS A 63 -3.73 6.26 -7.11
N ALA A 64 -4.66 5.36 -7.44
CA ALA A 64 -6.05 5.73 -7.70
C ALA A 64 -6.73 6.32 -6.45
N LEU A 65 -6.47 5.74 -5.28
CA LEU A 65 -6.94 6.27 -3.99
C LEU A 65 -6.33 7.65 -3.70
N ALA A 66 -5.03 7.83 -3.89
CA ALA A 66 -4.37 9.12 -3.68
C ALA A 66 -5.00 10.23 -4.54
N ILE A 67 -5.28 9.93 -5.80
CA ILE A 67 -5.97 10.86 -6.72
C ILE A 67 -7.40 11.13 -6.24
N ARG A 68 -8.16 10.07 -5.92
CA ARG A 68 -9.58 10.18 -5.55
C ARG A 68 -9.80 10.92 -4.23
N LEU A 69 -8.87 10.79 -3.30
CA LEU A 69 -8.87 11.46 -1.99
C LEU A 69 -8.17 12.82 -2.02
N HIS A 70 -7.64 13.24 -3.17
CA HIS A 70 -6.86 14.47 -3.34
C HIS A 70 -5.69 14.58 -2.33
N LEU A 71 -5.01 13.45 -2.06
CA LEU A 71 -3.94 13.42 -1.07
C LEU A 71 -2.69 14.13 -1.61
N PRO A 72 -2.10 15.05 -0.83
CA PRO A 72 -0.82 15.62 -1.16
C PRO A 72 0.29 14.55 -1.06
N SER A 73 1.42 14.80 -1.72
CA SER A 73 2.53 13.84 -1.77
C SER A 73 3.13 13.50 -0.41
N ASN A 74 3.01 14.38 0.59
CA ASN A 74 3.44 14.15 1.97
C ASN A 74 2.48 13.26 2.79
N GLN A 75 1.37 12.80 2.21
CA GLN A 75 0.47 11.81 2.82
C GLN A 75 0.49 10.46 2.10
N HIS A 76 1.33 10.30 1.07
CA HIS A 76 1.40 9.08 0.27
C HIS A 76 2.80 8.47 0.35
N VAL A 77 2.89 7.26 0.90
CA VAL A 77 4.11 6.44 0.92
C VAL A 77 4.09 5.48 -0.27
N SER A 78 4.98 5.71 -1.23
CA SER A 78 5.23 4.75 -2.32
C SER A 78 6.05 3.55 -1.83
N GLU A 79 6.03 2.46 -2.58
CA GLU A 79 6.76 1.22 -2.29
C GLU A 79 8.25 1.43 -1.90
N VAL A 80 8.55 1.33 -0.60
CA VAL A 80 9.89 1.58 -0.03
C VAL A 80 10.89 0.48 -0.40
N ALA A 81 10.44 -0.77 -0.53
CA ALA A 81 11.30 -1.90 -0.86
C ALA A 81 12.12 -1.68 -2.14
N ARG A 82 11.52 -1.06 -3.17
CA ARG A 82 12.23 -0.73 -4.42
C ARG A 82 13.33 0.30 -4.21
N THR A 83 13.11 1.28 -3.34
CA THR A 83 14.13 2.28 -2.98
C THR A 83 15.28 1.64 -2.23
N VAL A 84 14.99 0.74 -1.29
CA VAL A 84 16.02 -0.02 -0.56
C VAL A 84 16.88 -0.83 -1.53
N MET A 85 16.26 -1.60 -2.45
CA MET A 85 17.02 -2.38 -3.43
C MET A 85 17.89 -1.52 -4.35
N ARG A 86 17.42 -0.34 -4.78
CA ARG A 86 18.21 0.58 -5.64
C ARG A 86 19.41 1.19 -4.93
N ASN A 87 19.29 1.43 -3.62
CA ASN A 87 20.29 2.13 -2.83
C ASN A 87 21.26 1.18 -2.11
N THR A 88 21.14 -0.12 -2.33
CA THR A 88 21.94 -1.17 -1.69
C THR A 88 22.41 -2.17 -2.73
N ASN A 89 23.16 -3.19 -2.29
CA ASN A 89 23.54 -4.32 -3.13
C ASN A 89 22.50 -5.47 -3.10
N PHE A 90 21.28 -5.21 -2.60
CA PHE A 90 20.24 -6.22 -2.56
C PHE A 90 19.65 -6.46 -3.97
N THR A 91 19.59 -7.73 -4.36
CA THR A 91 19.02 -8.18 -5.63
C THR A 91 17.77 -9.04 -5.36
N ARG A 92 17.13 -9.54 -6.43
CA ARG A 92 16.03 -10.51 -6.33
C ARG A 92 16.41 -11.74 -5.50
N ASP A 93 17.66 -12.19 -5.62
CA ASP A 93 18.16 -13.40 -4.94
C ASP A 93 18.25 -13.24 -3.43
N HIS A 94 18.02 -12.02 -2.92
CA HIS A 94 18.03 -11.71 -1.49
C HIS A 94 16.62 -11.49 -0.92
N VAL A 95 15.56 -11.62 -1.73
CA VAL A 95 14.20 -11.21 -1.36
C VAL A 95 13.63 -11.97 -0.17
N ASP A 96 14.14 -13.14 0.17
CA ASP A 96 13.71 -13.94 1.31
C ASP A 96 14.74 -13.96 2.46
N ARG A 97 15.84 -13.20 2.31
CA ARG A 97 16.89 -13.09 3.34
C ARG A 97 16.50 -12.09 4.41
N LEU A 98 16.79 -12.44 5.67
CA LEU A 98 16.49 -11.65 6.85
C LEU A 98 17.13 -10.27 6.81
N ASP A 99 18.37 -10.15 6.32
CA ASP A 99 19.07 -8.87 6.26
C ASP A 99 18.38 -7.87 5.32
N MET A 100 17.94 -8.33 4.15
CA MET A 100 17.14 -7.53 3.22
C MET A 100 15.79 -7.17 3.81
N GLN A 101 15.07 -8.14 4.39
CA GLN A 101 13.74 -7.88 4.97
C GLN A 101 13.81 -6.93 6.17
N ARG A 102 14.84 -7.04 7.02
CA ARG A 102 15.12 -6.08 8.08
C ARG A 102 15.38 -4.68 7.54
N ALA A 103 16.20 -4.56 6.49
CA ALA A 103 16.47 -3.26 5.86
C ALA A 103 15.19 -2.61 5.31
N ILE A 104 14.31 -3.40 4.69
CA ILE A 104 13.01 -2.92 4.18
C ILE A 104 12.10 -2.50 5.34
N LEU A 105 11.99 -3.31 6.40
CA LEU A 105 11.18 -3.01 7.57
C LEU A 105 11.59 -1.67 8.20
N ASN A 106 12.88 -1.51 8.47
CA ASN A 106 13.40 -0.29 9.10
C ASN A 106 13.20 0.94 8.20
N ALA A 107 13.46 0.81 6.90
CA ALA A 107 13.25 1.91 5.95
C ALA A 107 11.77 2.29 5.83
N GLN A 108 10.87 1.31 5.86
CA GLN A 108 9.42 1.54 5.81
C GLN A 108 8.97 2.32 7.05
N ILE A 109 9.32 1.87 8.25
CA ILE A 109 8.98 2.54 9.51
C ILE A 109 9.57 3.95 9.58
N ALA A 110 10.84 4.13 9.19
CA ALA A 110 11.48 5.44 9.16
C ALA A 110 10.78 6.40 8.19
N THR A 111 10.37 5.92 7.01
CA THR A 111 9.65 6.72 6.02
C THR A 111 8.28 7.15 6.54
N GLU A 112 7.53 6.22 7.12
CA GLU A 112 6.21 6.51 7.72
C GLU A 112 6.33 7.53 8.85
N ASN A 113 7.21 7.30 9.82
CA ASN A 113 7.39 8.20 10.96
C ASN A 113 7.89 9.58 10.51
N GLY A 114 8.82 9.66 9.57
CA GLY A 114 9.32 10.94 9.04
C GLY A 114 8.24 11.76 8.32
N LEU A 115 7.27 11.13 7.67
CA LEU A 115 6.12 11.84 7.10
C LEU A 115 5.13 12.29 8.18
N ARG A 116 4.89 11.46 9.20
CA ARG A 116 4.02 11.83 10.33
C ARG A 116 4.54 13.06 11.06
N VAL A 117 5.83 13.09 11.39
CA VAL A 117 6.47 14.24 12.04
C VAL A 117 6.33 15.50 11.17
N ARG A 118 6.65 15.42 9.88
CA ARG A 118 6.50 16.57 8.96
C ARG A 118 5.05 17.05 8.83
N ASN A 119 4.08 16.13 8.85
CA ASN A 119 2.67 16.49 8.78
C ASN A 119 2.18 17.16 10.08
N LEU A 120 2.75 16.81 11.24
CA LEU A 120 2.49 17.50 12.50
C LEU A 120 3.10 18.91 12.51
N GLU A 121 4.32 19.08 11.99
CA GLU A 121 5.00 20.39 11.92
C GLU A 121 4.31 21.36 10.96
N THR A 122 3.72 20.85 9.88
CA THR A 122 3.04 21.66 8.86
C THR A 122 1.56 21.93 9.15
N ALA A 123 0.98 21.25 10.14
CA ALA A 123 -0.37 21.47 10.62
C ALA A 123 -0.47 22.80 11.40
N THR A 124 -0.40 23.91 10.67
CA THR A 124 -0.72 25.24 11.20
C THR A 124 -2.21 25.36 11.52
N HIS A 125 -2.52 26.12 12.58
CA HIS A 125 -3.77 26.25 13.35
C HIS A 125 -5.15 26.33 12.63
N PHE A 126 -5.25 26.26 11.31
CA PHE A 126 -6.50 26.53 10.58
C PHE A 126 -7.20 25.33 9.94
N CYS A 127 -6.55 24.17 9.81
CA CYS A 127 -7.20 22.95 9.34
C CYS A 127 -6.75 21.77 10.20
N ALA A 128 -7.54 21.42 11.22
CA ALA A 128 -7.45 20.17 11.97
C ALA A 128 -7.83 18.94 11.11
N ASN A 129 -7.45 18.96 9.82
CA ASN A 129 -7.67 17.87 8.89
C ASN A 129 -6.60 16.81 9.14
N ASN A 130 -6.86 16.03 10.17
CA ASN A 130 -6.68 14.60 10.20
C ASN A 130 -5.75 13.98 9.14
N SER A 131 -4.44 14.14 9.33
CA SER A 131 -3.44 13.66 8.38
C SER A 131 -3.14 12.18 8.59
N PHE A 132 -3.98 11.32 8.00
CA PHE A 132 -3.65 9.91 7.85
C PHE A 132 -2.62 9.72 6.71
N LEU A 133 -1.93 8.58 6.70
CA LEU A 133 -1.05 8.20 5.60
C LEU A 133 -1.73 7.16 4.71
N LEU A 134 -1.57 7.25 3.39
CA LEU A 134 -1.85 6.19 2.44
C LEU A 134 -0.55 5.51 2.05
N CYS A 135 -0.43 4.21 2.29
CA CYS A 135 0.82 3.47 2.11
C CYS A 135 0.66 2.32 1.10
N ASP A 136 1.50 2.33 0.05
CA ASP A 136 1.76 1.19 -0.81
C ASP A 136 2.75 0.26 -0.08
N ARG A 137 2.21 -0.77 0.60
CA ARG A 137 2.87 -1.68 1.56
C ARG A 137 2.99 -1.15 2.99
N SER A 138 3.43 -2.03 3.87
CA SER A 138 3.60 -1.82 5.31
C SER A 138 4.85 -2.52 5.84
N ALA A 139 5.16 -2.30 7.12
CA ALA A 139 6.19 -3.04 7.85
C ALA A 139 5.80 -4.51 8.15
N ILE A 140 4.58 -4.94 7.78
CA ILE A 140 4.18 -6.35 7.82
C ILE A 140 4.66 -7.11 6.58
N ASP A 141 4.79 -6.44 5.43
CA ASP A 141 5.27 -7.08 4.20
C ASP A 141 6.58 -7.86 4.42
N PRO A 142 7.62 -7.31 5.10
CA PRO A 142 8.87 -8.03 5.29
C PRO A 142 8.77 -9.30 6.13
N LEU A 143 7.85 -9.35 7.10
CA LEU A 143 7.59 -10.57 7.89
C LEU A 143 7.02 -11.66 6.99
N VAL A 144 6.07 -11.28 6.12
CA VAL A 144 5.46 -12.22 5.16
C VAL A 144 6.53 -12.78 4.22
N TYR A 145 7.37 -11.91 3.63
CA TYR A 145 8.44 -12.40 2.75
C TYR A 145 9.47 -13.25 3.48
N ALA A 146 9.86 -12.90 4.70
CA ALA A 146 10.79 -13.70 5.50
C ALA A 146 10.20 -15.05 5.90
N SER A 147 8.90 -15.14 6.17
CA SER A 147 8.25 -16.41 6.58
C SER A 147 8.12 -17.42 5.44
N LEU A 148 8.16 -16.93 4.21
CA LEU A 148 8.15 -17.74 2.99
C LEU A 148 9.57 -18.10 2.52
N SER A 149 10.59 -17.72 3.30
CA SER A 149 11.98 -18.07 3.04
C SER A 149 12.19 -19.57 3.15
N THR A 150 12.82 -20.15 2.13
CA THR A 150 13.21 -21.57 2.14
C THR A 150 14.56 -21.79 2.81
N THR A 151 15.29 -20.71 3.09
CA THR A 151 16.67 -20.74 3.58
C THR A 151 16.81 -20.24 5.02
N GLU A 152 15.88 -19.40 5.49
CA GLU A 152 15.95 -18.76 6.81
C GLU A 152 14.63 -18.84 7.58
N ALA A 153 14.28 -20.05 8.04
CA ALA A 153 12.98 -20.35 8.67
C ALA A 153 12.64 -19.49 9.90
N THR A 154 13.64 -18.96 10.63
CA THR A 154 13.42 -18.12 11.82
C THR A 154 13.39 -16.62 11.51
N GLY A 155 13.65 -16.21 10.27
CA GLY A 155 13.79 -14.80 9.91
C GLY A 155 12.54 -13.99 10.23
N ALA A 156 11.37 -14.55 9.98
CA ALA A 156 10.10 -13.87 10.24
C ALA A 156 9.85 -13.63 11.73
N GLU A 157 10.18 -14.60 12.59
CA GLU A 157 10.02 -14.46 14.04
C GLU A 157 11.02 -13.45 14.62
N ILE A 158 12.25 -13.46 14.12
CA ILE A 158 13.27 -12.46 14.48
C ILE A 158 12.81 -11.03 14.10
N LEU A 159 12.07 -10.84 13.01
CA LEU A 159 11.46 -9.56 12.66
C LEU A 159 10.21 -9.25 13.49
N ALA A 160 9.39 -10.26 13.77
CA ALA A 160 8.18 -10.14 14.59
C ALA A 160 8.48 -9.72 16.03
N GLU A 161 9.68 -10.02 16.51
CA GLU A 161 10.14 -9.72 17.87
C GLU A 161 10.97 -8.42 17.98
N CYS A 162 11.21 -7.70 16.88
CA CYS A 162 12.08 -6.52 16.92
C CYS A 162 11.38 -5.27 17.47
N ASP A 163 12.13 -4.44 18.19
CA ASP A 163 11.62 -3.24 18.86
C ASP A 163 11.01 -2.24 17.89
N GLU A 164 11.58 -2.12 16.68
CA GLU A 164 11.07 -1.21 15.65
C GLU A 164 9.62 -1.55 15.27
N LEU A 165 9.30 -2.83 15.10
CA LEU A 165 7.96 -3.28 14.79
C LEU A 165 7.01 -2.96 15.95
N TYR A 166 7.38 -3.31 17.19
CA TYR A 166 6.55 -3.00 18.36
C TYR A 166 6.28 -1.49 18.50
N GLY A 167 7.24 -0.64 18.13
CA GLY A 167 7.08 0.80 18.10
C GLY A 167 5.99 1.31 17.15
N ILE A 168 5.77 0.65 16.00
CA ILE A 168 4.76 1.06 15.02
C ILE A 168 3.38 0.42 15.26
N LEU A 169 3.29 -0.70 15.99
CA LEU A 169 2.03 -1.43 16.20
C LEU A 169 0.86 -0.58 16.76
N PRO A 170 1.05 0.34 17.74
CA PRO A 170 -0.04 1.20 18.21
C PRO A 170 -0.66 2.08 17.10
N ILE A 171 0.13 2.43 16.08
CA ILE A 171 -0.34 3.16 14.90
C ILE A 171 -1.12 2.21 13.99
N TYR A 172 -0.58 1.03 13.71
CA TYR A 172 -1.22 0.04 12.82
C TYR A 172 -2.57 -0.44 13.34
N ARG A 173 -2.73 -0.59 14.66
CA ARG A 173 -4.02 -0.96 15.28
C ARG A 173 -5.14 0.08 15.10
N ARG A 174 -4.77 1.34 14.79
CA ARG A 174 -5.71 2.44 14.48
C ARG A 174 -5.79 2.73 12.97
N ALA A 175 -5.16 1.91 12.16
CA ALA A 175 -5.17 2.01 10.71
C ALA A 175 -6.18 1.06 10.09
N ILE A 176 -6.40 1.21 8.79
CA ILE A 176 -7.10 0.25 7.95
C ILE A 176 -6.07 -0.44 7.07
N PHE A 177 -5.99 -1.76 7.17
CA PHE A 177 -5.24 -2.58 6.22
C PHE A 177 -6.19 -3.14 5.17
N VAL A 178 -5.77 -3.11 3.91
CA VAL A 178 -6.50 -3.69 2.78
C VAL A 178 -5.62 -4.74 2.14
N LEU A 179 -5.97 -6.00 2.37
CA LEU A 179 -5.28 -7.16 1.83
C LEU A 179 -5.82 -7.50 0.45
N LEU A 180 -4.97 -7.33 -0.57
CA LEU A 180 -5.28 -7.73 -1.94
C LEU A 180 -4.84 -9.17 -2.19
N HIS A 181 -5.80 -10.01 -2.56
CA HIS A 181 -5.52 -11.36 -3.03
C HIS A 181 -4.90 -11.34 -4.43
N PRO A 182 -4.06 -12.34 -4.76
CA PRO A 182 -3.57 -12.49 -6.12
C PRO A 182 -4.73 -12.72 -7.10
N ILE A 183 -4.63 -12.10 -8.27
CA ILE A 183 -5.49 -12.38 -9.43
C ILE A 183 -4.67 -13.24 -10.37
N ALA A 184 -5.13 -14.47 -10.64
CA ALA A 184 -4.37 -15.43 -11.45
C ALA A 184 -3.95 -14.87 -12.80
N GLU A 185 -4.81 -14.07 -13.44
CA GLU A 185 -4.52 -13.46 -14.75
C GLU A 185 -3.52 -12.30 -14.70
N TRP A 186 -3.19 -11.79 -13.52
CA TRP A 186 -2.21 -10.70 -13.32
C TRP A 186 -0.87 -11.20 -12.80
N ILE A 187 -0.73 -12.51 -12.58
CA ILE A 187 0.53 -13.12 -12.16
C ILE A 187 1.44 -13.17 -13.38
N GLU A 188 2.20 -12.10 -13.57
CA GLU A 188 3.36 -12.07 -14.45
C GLU A 188 4.63 -12.19 -13.59
N ASP A 189 5.61 -12.96 -14.06
CA ASP A 189 6.96 -12.95 -13.48
C ASP A 189 7.55 -11.56 -13.70
N ASP A 190 7.46 -10.72 -12.67
CA ASP A 190 7.92 -9.32 -12.72
C ASP A 190 9.45 -9.21 -12.70
N GLY A 191 10.16 -10.34 -12.76
CA GLY A 191 11.61 -10.36 -12.71
C GLY A 191 12.16 -10.06 -11.32
N VAL A 192 11.30 -9.87 -10.30
CA VAL A 192 11.69 -9.49 -8.94
C VAL A 192 11.34 -10.58 -7.92
N ARG A 193 10.24 -11.34 -8.05
CA ARG A 193 9.81 -12.26 -6.96
C ARG A 193 9.04 -13.49 -7.45
N SER A 194 9.66 -14.67 -7.36
CA SER A 194 8.95 -15.95 -7.46
C SER A 194 9.72 -17.02 -6.71
N LEU A 195 9.38 -17.25 -5.44
CA LEU A 195 9.94 -18.34 -4.64
C LEU A 195 8.88 -19.11 -3.81
N ALA A 196 7.65 -18.59 -3.66
CA ALA A 196 6.59 -19.26 -2.91
C ALA A 196 5.27 -19.27 -3.68
N ASP A 197 4.42 -20.27 -3.37
CA ASP A 197 3.07 -20.36 -3.91
C ASP A 197 2.31 -19.05 -3.63
N PRO A 198 1.86 -18.31 -4.67
CA PRO A 198 1.09 -17.08 -4.52
C PRO A 198 -0.14 -17.25 -3.61
N SER A 199 -0.68 -18.46 -3.53
CA SER A 199 -1.82 -18.81 -2.70
C SER A 199 -1.54 -18.73 -1.20
N SER A 200 -0.27 -18.78 -0.77
CA SER A 200 0.14 -18.77 0.65
C SER A 200 0.23 -17.37 1.26
N TYR A 201 0.44 -16.34 0.43
CA TYR A 201 0.63 -14.97 0.90
C TYR A 201 -0.55 -14.44 1.72
N PRO A 202 -1.82 -14.56 1.28
CA PRO A 202 -2.94 -14.03 2.05
C PRO A 202 -3.02 -14.61 3.46
N GLN A 203 -2.80 -15.91 3.64
CA GLN A 203 -2.89 -16.59 4.93
C GLN A 203 -1.76 -16.14 5.85
N THR A 204 -0.55 -15.98 5.33
CA THR A 204 0.59 -15.43 6.09
C THR A 204 0.34 -13.99 6.53
N TYR A 205 -0.23 -13.16 5.64
CA TYR A 205 -0.64 -11.80 5.99
C TYR A 205 -1.66 -11.79 7.13
N LYS A 206 -2.71 -12.62 7.03
CA LYS A 206 -3.74 -12.75 8.07
C LYS A 206 -3.12 -13.19 9.39
N HIS A 207 -2.26 -14.20 9.37
CA HIS A 207 -1.55 -14.68 10.55
C HIS A 207 -0.87 -13.54 11.32
N TYR A 208 -0.06 -12.71 10.66
CA TYR A 208 0.63 -11.61 11.33
C TYR A 208 -0.31 -10.46 11.72
N MET A 209 -1.29 -10.11 10.89
CA MET A 209 -2.26 -9.07 11.24
C MET A 209 -3.11 -9.48 12.47
N ASP A 210 -3.58 -10.73 12.51
CA ASP A 210 -4.32 -11.29 13.66
C ASP A 210 -3.43 -11.34 14.90
N ARG A 211 -2.19 -11.84 14.78
CA ARG A 211 -1.21 -11.88 15.87
C ARG A 211 -0.99 -10.52 16.52
N PHE A 212 -0.95 -9.45 15.72
CA PHE A 212 -0.69 -8.10 16.22
C PHE A 212 -1.96 -7.30 16.52
N GLY A 213 -3.15 -7.87 16.31
CA GLY A 213 -4.43 -7.20 16.51
C GLY A 213 -4.70 -6.06 15.52
N ILE A 214 -4.20 -6.19 14.28
CA ILE A 214 -4.38 -5.21 13.21
C ILE A 214 -5.67 -5.53 12.46
N LYS A 215 -6.56 -4.53 12.35
CA LYS A 215 -7.80 -4.66 11.58
C LYS A 215 -7.51 -4.60 10.09
N TYR A 216 -8.09 -5.52 9.33
CA TYR A 216 -7.96 -5.54 7.87
C TYR A 216 -9.28 -5.87 7.17
N TYR A 217 -9.35 -5.49 5.90
CA TYR A 217 -10.37 -5.89 4.94
C TYR A 217 -9.71 -6.58 3.75
N GLU A 218 -10.47 -7.41 3.05
CA GLU A 218 -9.96 -8.21 1.96
C GLU A 218 -10.62 -7.80 0.64
N ILE A 219 -9.81 -7.70 -0.41
CA ILE A 219 -10.29 -7.68 -1.79
C ILE A 219 -9.82 -8.97 -2.43
N ASP A 220 -10.77 -9.85 -2.73
CA ASP A 220 -10.49 -11.13 -3.35
C ASP A 220 -10.08 -10.99 -4.84
N GLY A 221 -9.71 -12.11 -5.46
CA GLY A 221 -9.31 -12.17 -6.86
C GLY A 221 -10.46 -11.96 -7.88
N SER A 222 -11.71 -11.92 -7.43
CA SER A 222 -12.88 -11.74 -8.32
C SER A 222 -13.12 -10.26 -8.65
N MET A 223 -12.80 -9.36 -7.72
CA MET A 223 -12.95 -7.91 -7.92
C MET A 223 -11.79 -7.36 -8.75
N LYS A 224 -11.90 -7.36 -10.07
CA LYS A 224 -10.85 -6.91 -11.01
C LYS A 224 -10.92 -5.43 -11.38
N ASP A 225 -12.11 -4.85 -11.35
CA ASP A 225 -12.34 -3.46 -11.72
C ASP A 225 -11.71 -2.49 -10.69
N LEU A 226 -10.89 -1.56 -11.18
CA LEU A 226 -10.16 -0.61 -10.34
C LEU A 226 -11.10 0.33 -9.60
N GLU A 227 -12.16 0.81 -10.24
CA GLU A 227 -13.11 1.72 -9.61
C GLU A 227 -13.88 1.03 -8.48
N SER A 228 -14.29 -0.22 -8.69
CA SER A 228 -14.91 -1.06 -7.66
C SER A 228 -13.99 -1.25 -6.45
N ARG A 229 -12.70 -1.52 -6.68
CA ARG A 229 -11.69 -1.60 -5.60
C ARG A 229 -11.55 -0.30 -4.83
N VAL A 230 -11.46 0.82 -5.54
CA VAL A 230 -11.38 2.16 -4.92
C VAL A 230 -12.62 2.41 -4.05
N ASN A 231 -13.82 2.15 -4.59
CA ASN A 231 -15.07 2.39 -3.88
C ASN A 231 -15.18 1.52 -2.62
N ALA A 232 -14.76 0.25 -2.67
CA ALA A 232 -14.75 -0.63 -1.50
C ALA A 232 -13.86 -0.08 -0.38
N VAL A 233 -12.65 0.38 -0.71
CA VAL A 233 -11.74 0.97 0.29
C VAL A 233 -12.34 2.24 0.91
N LEU A 234 -12.94 3.11 0.09
CA LEU A 234 -13.58 4.33 0.57
C LEU A 234 -14.77 4.07 1.49
N GLU A 235 -15.52 3.01 1.23
CA GLU A 235 -16.61 2.56 2.09
C GLU A 235 -16.07 2.13 3.46
N TRP A 236 -15.01 1.31 3.51
CA TRP A 236 -14.40 0.86 4.77
C TRP A 236 -13.79 1.99 5.59
N VAL A 237 -13.22 3.00 4.93
CA VAL A 237 -12.70 4.21 5.60
C VAL A 237 -13.81 4.95 6.34
N ARG A 238 -15.02 4.99 5.78
CA ARG A 238 -16.20 5.59 6.41
C ARG A 238 -16.80 4.73 7.54
N VAL A 239 -16.54 3.42 7.57
CA VAL A 239 -17.07 2.48 8.58
C VAL A 239 -16.29 2.54 9.91
N VAL A 240 -15.16 3.25 10.00
CA VAL A 240 -14.45 3.45 11.28
C VAL A 240 -15.15 4.54 12.12
N HIS A 241 -16.39 4.27 12.57
CA HIS A 241 -16.99 5.05 13.64
C HIS A 241 -16.29 4.70 14.97
N PRO A 242 -15.83 5.71 15.75
CA PRO A 242 -15.20 5.50 17.04
C PRO A 242 -16.24 5.24 18.12
N GLU A 243 -16.89 4.08 18.09
CA GLU A 243 -17.68 3.60 19.23
C GLU A 243 -17.20 2.21 19.64
N SER A 244 -16.33 2.17 20.66
CA SER A 244 -16.18 1.11 21.68
C SER A 244 -14.86 1.26 22.46
N ILE A 245 -14.71 2.32 23.28
CA ILE A 245 -14.08 2.29 24.62
C ILE A 245 -14.84 3.29 25.48
#